data_AF-A0A379X4S5-F1
#
_entry.id   AF-A0A379X4S5-F1
#
_cell.length_a   1.000
_cell.length_b   1.000
_cell.length_c   1.000
_cell.angle_alpha   90.00
_cell.angle_beta   90.00
_cell.angle_gamma   90.00
#
_symmetry.space_group_name_H-M   'P 1'
#
loop_
_entity.id
_entity.type
_entity.pdbx_description
1 polymer ?
#
loop_
_entity_poly.entity_id
_entity_poly.type
_entity_poly.pdbx_seq_one_letter_code
_entity_poly.pdbx_strand_id
1 'polypeptide(L)'
;MGYNHDSNGRSDPTSRSWNRLYTRLMAENGNWLVEVKPWYVIGSTDDNPDITKYMGYYQLKIGYHLGEAVLSAKGQYNWNTGYGGAEVGLSYPVTKHVRLYTQVYSGYGESLIDYNFNQTRVGVGVMLNDIF
;
A
#
# COMPACT_ATOMS: atom_id res chain seq x y z
N MET A 1 -16.60 2.32 4.46
CA MET A 1 -16.12 3.64 4.93
C MET A 1 -15.64 3.51 6.37
N GLY A 2 -14.70 4.32 6.82
CA GLY A 2 -14.20 4.25 8.19
C GLY A 2 -13.14 5.29 8.49
N TYR A 3 -12.68 5.27 9.74
CA TYR A 3 -11.55 6.04 10.24
C TYR A 3 -10.29 5.18 10.25
N ASN A 4 -9.15 5.79 9.92
CA ASN A 4 -7.85 5.16 9.99
C ASN A 4 -6.84 6.11 10.65
N HIS A 5 -6.25 5.64 11.75
CA HIS A 5 -5.05 6.20 12.35
C HIS A 5 -3.86 5.35 11.92
N ASP A 6 -2.76 6.00 11.55
CA ASP A 6 -1.55 5.33 11.09
C ASP A 6 -0.35 6.10 11.67
N SER A 7 0.46 5.40 12.47
CA SER A 7 1.60 5.97 13.19
C SER A 7 2.73 4.96 13.32
N ASN A 8 3.96 5.46 13.45
CA ASN A 8 5.14 4.60 13.61
C ASN A 8 5.52 4.35 15.09
N GLY A 9 4.77 4.93 16.04
CA GLY A 9 4.98 4.75 17.48
C GLY A 9 6.32 5.28 18.02
N ARG A 10 6.97 6.20 17.30
CA ARG A 10 8.26 6.79 17.70
C ARG A 10 8.06 8.12 18.40
N SER A 11 9.03 8.51 19.22
CA SER A 11 9.16 9.86 19.75
C SER A 11 9.87 10.79 18.76
N ASP A 12 9.76 12.09 19.01
CA ASP A 12 10.51 13.10 18.27
C ASP A 12 12.02 12.87 18.33
N PRO A 13 12.76 13.16 17.24
CA PRO A 13 12.32 13.79 15.98
C PRO A 13 11.84 12.79 14.90
N THR A 14 11.75 11.50 15.24
CA THR A 14 11.41 10.42 14.31
C THR A 14 9.93 10.03 14.33
N SER A 15 9.10 10.73 15.12
CA SER A 15 7.65 10.54 15.15
C SER A 15 7.05 10.78 13.77
N ARG A 16 6.18 9.88 13.31
CA ARG A 16 5.40 10.03 12.07
C ARG A 16 3.98 9.54 12.33
N SER A 17 3.01 10.37 11.99
CA SER A 17 1.60 10.07 12.19
C SER A 17 0.68 10.87 11.28
N TRP A 18 -0.49 10.30 10.97
CA TRP A 18 -1.56 10.96 10.23
C TRP A 18 -2.89 10.23 10.44
N ASN A 19 -3.99 10.96 10.24
CA ASN A 19 -5.34 10.42 10.37
C ASN A 19 -6.13 10.62 9.08
N ARG A 20 -6.95 9.61 8.73
CA ARG A 20 -7.68 9.55 7.47
C ARG A 20 -9.10 9.06 7.68
N LEU A 21 -10.05 9.74 7.05
CA LEU A 21 -11.35 9.14 6.73
C LEU A 21 -11.22 8.47 5.37
N TYR A 22 -11.65 7.22 5.23
CA TYR A 22 -11.50 6.49 3.99
C TYR A 22 -12.77 5.74 3.61
N THR A 23 -12.89 5.47 2.32
CA THR A 23 -13.82 4.47 1.80
C THR A 23 -13.01 3.41 1.10
N ARG A 24 -13.42 2.15 1.21
CA ARG A 24 -12.77 1.02 0.52
C ARG A 24 -13.84 0.37 -0.33
N LEU A 25 -13.63 0.39 -1.63
CA LEU A 25 -14.50 -0.21 -2.63
C LEU A 25 -13.72 -1.34 -3.27
N MET A 26 -14.29 -2.54 -3.27
CA MET A 26 -13.70 -3.72 -3.88
C MET A 26 -14.70 -4.26 -4.89
N ALA A 27 -14.22 -4.54 -6.08
CA ALA A 27 -14.98 -5.18 -7.15
C ALA A 27 -14.15 -6.33 -7.71
N GLU A 28 -14.82 -7.42 -8.02
CA GLU A 28 -14.24 -8.60 -8.65
C GLU A 28 -14.91 -8.85 -9.99
N ASN A 29 -14.15 -9.35 -10.96
CA ASN A 29 -14.67 -9.76 -12.25
C ASN A 29 -13.85 -10.93 -12.80
N GLY A 30 -14.38 -12.14 -12.64
CA GLY A 30 -13.69 -13.37 -13.01
C GLY A 30 -12.39 -13.52 -12.23
N ASN A 31 -11.25 -13.47 -12.92
CA ASN A 31 -9.93 -13.58 -12.31
C ASN A 31 -9.35 -12.26 -11.80
N TRP A 32 -10.04 -11.13 -12.03
CA TRP A 32 -9.58 -9.81 -11.61
C TRP A 32 -10.23 -9.37 -10.30
N LEU A 33 -9.46 -8.70 -9.45
CA LEU A 33 -9.96 -7.92 -8.32
C LEU A 33 -9.37 -6.53 -8.40
N VAL A 34 -10.22 -5.53 -8.21
CA VAL A 34 -9.82 -4.13 -8.13
C VAL A 34 -10.36 -3.58 -6.83
N GLU A 35 -9.47 -3.02 -6.02
CA GLU A 35 -9.79 -2.31 -4.79
C GLU A 35 -9.32 -0.86 -4.92
N VAL A 36 -10.25 0.07 -4.74
CA VAL A 36 -9.96 1.50 -4.66
C VAL A 36 -10.25 1.96 -3.25
N LYS A 37 -9.25 2.58 -2.63
CA LYS A 37 -9.33 3.13 -1.28
C LYS A 37 -9.03 4.63 -1.28
N PRO A 38 -9.98 5.50 -1.67
CA PRO A 38 -9.82 6.94 -1.50
C PRO A 38 -9.87 7.33 -0.01
N TRP A 39 -9.15 8.38 0.35
CA TRP A 39 -9.16 8.95 1.69
C TRP A 39 -9.15 10.48 1.69
N TYR A 40 -9.53 11.02 2.84
CA TYR A 40 -9.43 12.42 3.19
C TYR A 40 -8.67 12.56 4.51
N VAL A 41 -7.62 13.38 4.52
CA VAL A 41 -6.79 13.60 5.72
C VAL A 41 -7.53 14.50 6.71
N ILE A 42 -7.52 14.14 7.98
CA ILE A 42 -8.16 14.88 9.07
C ILE A 42 -7.22 15.00 10.28
N GLY A 43 -7.49 15.97 11.15
CA GLY A 43 -6.69 16.19 12.36
C GLY A 43 -5.30 16.77 12.06
N SER A 44 -4.39 16.68 13.03
CA SER A 44 -3.01 17.15 12.90
C SER A 44 -2.16 16.18 12.07
N THR A 45 -1.24 16.75 11.29
CA THR A 45 -0.17 16.06 10.56
C THR A 45 1.18 16.74 10.82
N ASP A 46 1.37 17.34 12.01
CA ASP A 46 2.54 18.18 12.31
C ASP A 46 3.87 17.43 12.17
N ASP A 47 3.88 16.12 12.43
CA ASP A 47 5.04 15.23 12.24
C ASP A 47 5.50 15.11 10.77
N ASN A 48 4.56 15.32 9.83
CA ASN A 48 4.74 15.12 8.39
C ASN A 48 3.69 15.94 7.60
N PRO A 49 3.81 17.28 7.59
CA PRO A 49 2.76 18.17 7.08
C PRO A 49 2.55 18.03 5.58
N ASP A 50 3.55 17.56 4.85
CA ASP A 50 3.52 17.32 3.40
C ASP A 50 3.31 15.84 3.03
N ILE A 51 2.84 14.98 3.94
CA ILE A 51 2.64 13.54 3.67
C ILE A 51 1.75 13.27 2.44
N THR A 52 0.74 14.11 2.20
CA THR A 52 -0.15 13.97 1.03
C THR A 52 0.56 14.23 -0.29
N LYS A 53 1.67 15.00 -0.29
CA LYS A 53 2.50 15.21 -1.48
C LYS A 53 3.04 13.90 -2.02
N TYR A 54 3.36 12.95 -1.14
CA TYR A 54 3.97 11.66 -1.48
C TYR A 54 2.96 10.51 -1.51
N MET A 55 2.03 10.48 -0.55
CA MET A 55 1.04 9.42 -0.44
C MET A 55 -0.19 9.62 -1.36
N GLY A 56 -0.44 10.85 -1.81
CA GLY A 56 -1.65 11.19 -2.56
C GLY A 56 -2.93 11.06 -1.73
N TYR A 57 -4.03 10.79 -2.43
CA TYR A 57 -5.40 10.82 -1.87
C TYR A 57 -6.13 9.49 -2.00
N TYR A 58 -5.48 8.47 -2.54
CA TYR A 58 -6.06 7.15 -2.72
C TYR A 58 -4.97 6.09 -2.82
N GLN A 59 -5.36 4.85 -2.54
CA GLN A 59 -4.60 3.66 -2.89
C GLN A 59 -5.42 2.83 -3.86
N LEU A 60 -4.77 2.36 -4.92
CA LEU A 60 -5.32 1.40 -5.86
C LEU A 60 -4.63 0.06 -5.62
N LYS A 61 -5.41 -1.01 -5.62
CA LYS A 61 -4.92 -2.38 -5.58
C LYS A 61 -5.61 -3.18 -6.66
N ILE A 62 -4.84 -3.96 -7.39
CA ILE A 62 -5.29 -4.83 -8.47
C ILE A 62 -4.71 -6.21 -8.19
N GLY A 63 -5.58 -7.21 -8.14
CA GLY A 63 -5.23 -8.62 -8.05
C GLY A 63 -5.62 -9.33 -9.34
N TYR A 64 -4.79 -10.28 -9.78
CA TYR A 64 -5.11 -11.15 -10.90
C TYR A 64 -4.76 -12.60 -10.56
N HIS A 65 -5.75 -13.47 -10.63
CA HIS A 65 -5.60 -14.91 -10.47
C HIS A 65 -5.22 -15.57 -11.80
N LEU A 66 -4.00 -16.11 -11.88
CA LEU A 66 -3.53 -16.89 -13.01
C LEU A 66 -3.35 -18.35 -12.61
N GLY A 67 -4.44 -19.13 -12.68
CA GLY A 67 -4.50 -20.48 -12.12
C GLY A 67 -4.28 -20.43 -10.61
N GLU A 68 -3.21 -21.08 -10.15
CA GLU A 68 -2.78 -21.07 -8.74
C GLU A 68 -1.95 -19.83 -8.36
N ALA A 69 -1.36 -19.14 -9.35
CA ALA A 69 -0.55 -17.94 -9.11
C ALA A 69 -1.45 -16.73 -8.86
N VAL A 70 -1.01 -15.82 -7.98
CA VAL A 70 -1.67 -14.53 -7.76
C VAL A 70 -0.67 -13.43 -8.05
N LEU A 71 -1.01 -12.58 -9.00
CA LEU A 71 -0.32 -11.33 -9.27
C LEU A 71 -1.04 -10.21 -8.54
N SER A 72 -0.27 -9.38 -7.85
CA SER A 72 -0.79 -8.23 -7.15
C SER A 72 -0.04 -6.98 -7.53
N ALA A 73 -0.77 -5.89 -7.69
CA ALA A 73 -0.22 -4.56 -7.84
C ALA A 73 -0.94 -3.64 -6.86
N LYS A 74 -0.20 -2.91 -6.05
CA LYS A 74 -0.73 -1.95 -5.09
C LYS A 74 0.07 -0.66 -5.25
N GLY A 75 -0.61 0.47 -5.28
CA GLY A 75 0.11 1.73 -5.39
C GLY A 75 -0.72 2.93 -5.00
N GLN A 76 -0.01 4.03 -4.85
CA GLN A 76 -0.55 5.35 -4.60
C GLN A 76 0.20 6.35 -5.47
N TYR A 77 -0.52 7.37 -5.94
CA TYR A 77 0.05 8.39 -6.80
C TYR A 77 -0.64 9.73 -6.59
N ASN A 78 0.15 10.79 -6.47
CA ASN A 78 -0.34 12.16 -6.43
C ASN A 78 -0.10 12.84 -7.79
N TRP A 79 -1.17 12.96 -8.58
CA TRP A 79 -1.15 13.56 -9.91
C TRP A 79 -0.71 15.02 -9.93
N ASN A 80 -0.89 15.77 -8.84
CA ASN A 80 -0.51 17.18 -8.77
C ASN A 80 0.99 17.40 -8.58
N THR A 81 1.68 16.43 -7.96
CA THR A 81 3.08 16.57 -7.53
C THR A 81 4.01 15.60 -8.26
N GLY A 82 3.45 14.55 -8.86
CA GLY A 82 4.19 13.52 -9.58
C GLY A 82 4.82 12.44 -8.69
N TYR A 83 4.63 12.51 -7.37
CA TYR A 83 5.17 11.53 -6.44
C TYR A 83 4.18 10.38 -6.22
N GLY A 84 4.73 9.19 -5.98
CA GLY A 84 3.96 8.01 -5.64
C GLY A 84 4.85 6.81 -5.36
N GLY A 85 4.21 5.68 -5.12
CA GLY A 85 4.86 4.41 -4.87
C GLY A 85 4.03 3.27 -5.42
N ALA A 86 4.71 2.24 -5.92
CA ALA A 86 4.09 1.04 -6.45
C ALA A 86 4.75 -0.20 -5.84
N GLU A 87 3.93 -1.19 -5.56
CA GLU A 87 4.28 -2.50 -5.02
C GLU A 87 3.71 -3.54 -5.99
N VAL A 88 4.56 -4.40 -6.50
CA VAL A 88 4.17 -5.54 -7.33
C VAL A 88 4.54 -6.80 -6.58
N GLY A 89 3.54 -7.67 -6.39
CA GLY A 89 3.68 -8.96 -5.75
C GLY A 89 3.36 -10.10 -6.71
N LEU A 90 4.05 -11.21 -6.53
CA LEU A 90 3.73 -12.49 -7.16
C LEU A 90 3.76 -13.56 -6.09
N SER A 91 2.67 -14.31 -5.95
CA SER A 91 2.61 -15.46 -5.06
C SER A 91 2.25 -16.75 -5.78
N TYR A 92 2.77 -17.87 -5.27
CA TYR A 92 2.47 -19.21 -5.77
C TYR A 92 2.34 -20.21 -4.60
N PRO A 93 1.32 -21.07 -4.55
CA PRO A 93 1.13 -22.00 -3.45
C PRO A 93 2.18 -23.11 -3.51
N VAL A 94 2.87 -23.29 -2.38
CA VAL A 94 3.77 -24.43 -2.14
C VAL A 94 3.03 -25.52 -1.38
N THR A 95 2.13 -25.12 -0.47
CA THR A 95 1.24 -26.00 0.28
C THR A 95 -0.15 -25.37 0.37
N LYS A 96 -1.11 -26.08 0.99
CA LYS A 96 -2.47 -25.56 1.23
C LYS A 96 -2.52 -24.25 2.05
N HIS A 97 -1.48 -23.95 2.83
CA HIS A 97 -1.46 -22.79 3.74
C HIS A 97 -0.22 -21.90 3.59
N VAL A 98 0.71 -22.27 2.71
CA VAL A 98 1.99 -21.55 2.53
C VAL A 98 2.20 -21.29 1.06
N ARG A 99 2.41 -20.02 0.72
CA ARG A 99 2.69 -19.53 -0.62
C ARG A 99 4.09 -18.94 -0.63
N LEU A 100 4.85 -19.21 -1.68
CA LEU A 100 6.06 -18.47 -1.99
C LEU A 100 5.62 -17.07 -2.46
N TYR A 101 6.24 -16.01 -1.95
CA TYR A 101 5.88 -14.64 -2.28
C TYR A 101 7.12 -13.83 -2.63
N THR A 102 7.07 -13.17 -3.78
CA THR A 102 8.08 -12.22 -4.24
C THR A 102 7.45 -10.86 -4.35
N GLN A 103 8.09 -9.85 -3.75
CA GLN A 103 7.64 -8.47 -3.75
C GLN A 103 8.71 -7.54 -4.30
N VAL A 104 8.28 -6.60 -5.14
CA VAL A 104 9.07 -5.48 -5.60
C VAL A 104 8.33 -4.20 -5.26
N TYR A 105 8.90 -3.39 -4.39
CA TYR A 105 8.43 -2.04 -4.11
C TYR A 105 9.33 -1.02 -4.81
N SER A 106 8.76 0.03 -5.38
CA SER A 106 9.51 1.16 -5.93
C SER A 106 8.75 2.46 -5.74
N GLY A 107 9.42 3.47 -5.19
CA GLY A 107 8.89 4.82 -5.03
C GLY A 107 8.90 5.32 -3.58
N TYR A 108 7.96 6.23 -3.29
CA TYR A 108 7.82 6.93 -2.02
C TYR A 108 6.69 6.35 -1.17
N GLY A 109 6.84 6.38 0.15
CA GLY A 109 5.75 5.93 1.04
C GLY A 109 5.73 4.43 1.29
N GLU A 110 6.89 3.77 1.26
CA GLU A 110 6.98 2.36 1.64
C GLU A 110 6.68 2.17 3.14
N SER A 111 7.21 3.09 3.94
CA SER A 111 7.02 3.17 5.37
C SER A 111 6.74 4.62 5.76
N LEU A 112 6.17 4.84 6.94
CA LEU A 112 5.92 6.20 7.43
C LEU A 112 7.21 6.99 7.66
N ILE A 113 8.31 6.34 8.03
CA ILE A 113 9.59 7.03 8.21
C ILE A 113 10.21 7.41 6.87
N ASP A 114 9.99 6.58 5.84
CA ASP A 114 10.48 6.79 4.48
C ASP A 114 9.41 7.42 3.57
N TYR A 115 8.42 8.13 4.13
CA TYR A 115 7.30 8.63 3.33
C TYR A 115 7.74 9.59 2.21
N ASN A 116 8.79 10.36 2.48
CA ASN A 116 9.40 11.32 1.57
C ASN A 116 10.73 10.81 0.96
N PHE A 117 11.02 9.51 1.08
CA PHE A 117 12.24 8.89 0.55
C PHE A 117 11.90 7.91 -0.58
N ASN A 118 12.63 8.02 -1.70
CA ASN A 118 12.47 7.11 -2.83
C ASN A 118 13.41 5.92 -2.66
N GLN A 119 12.85 4.71 -2.66
CA GLN A 119 13.63 3.48 -2.65
C GLN A 119 13.03 2.43 -3.57
N THR A 120 13.89 1.51 -4.02
CA THR A 120 13.46 0.29 -4.69
C THR A 120 13.88 -0.89 -3.83
N ARG A 121 12.91 -1.69 -3.39
CA ARG A 121 13.12 -2.84 -2.52
C ARG A 121 12.62 -4.10 -3.21
N VAL A 122 13.43 -5.14 -3.15
CA VAL A 122 13.06 -6.48 -3.62
C VAL A 122 13.16 -7.43 -2.46
N GLY A 123 12.13 -8.25 -2.25
CA GLY A 123 12.07 -9.24 -1.20
C GLY A 123 11.47 -10.54 -1.72
N VAL A 124 11.98 -11.66 -1.21
CA VAL A 124 11.42 -12.99 -1.44
C VAL A 124 11.19 -13.63 -0.07
N GLY A 125 10.02 -14.23 0.12
CA GLY A 125 9.63 -14.82 1.38
C GLY A 125 8.44 -15.75 1.26
N VAL A 126 7.72 -15.90 2.36
CA VAL A 126 6.53 -16.75 2.46
C VAL A 126 5.31 -15.91 2.85
N MET A 127 4.15 -16.29 2.34
CA MET A 127 2.86 -15.65 2.60
C MET A 127 1.84 -16.72 2.97
N LEU A 128 0.95 -16.39 3.92
CA LEU A 128 -0.12 -17.29 4.37
C LEU A 128 -1.40 -17.10 3.57
N ASN A 129 -1.80 -15.84 3.38
CA ASN A 129 -2.99 -15.43 2.64
C ASN A 129 -2.66 -14.28 1.69
N ASP A 130 -3.20 -14.33 0.48
CA ASP A 130 -3.03 -13.27 -0.52
C ASP A 130 -4.25 -12.33 -0.51
N ILE A 131 -4.36 -11.47 -1.52
CA ILE A 131 -5.39 -10.43 -1.68
C ILE A 131 -6.82 -11.00 -1.81
N PHE A 132 -6.94 -12.26 -2.19
CA PHE A 132 -8.18 -13.02 -2.27
C PHE A 132 -8.32 -13.97 -1.08
#